data_AF-A0A075MTM3-F1
#
_entry.id   AF-A0A075MTM3-F1
#
_cell.length_a   1.000
_cell.length_b   1.000
_cell.length_c   1.000
_cell.angle_alpha   90.00
_cell.angle_beta   90.00
_cell.angle_gamma   90.00
#
_symmetry.space_group_name_H-M   'P 1'
#
loop_
_entity.id
_entity.type
_entity.pdbx_description
1 polymer ?
#
loop_
_entity_poly.entity_id
_entity_poly.type
_entity_poly.pdbx_seq_one_letter_code
_entity_poly.pdbx_strand_id
1 'polypeptide(L)'
;MVAAQDKNTVVSLQKNRGLAVAGAGAASGLIGSLAISALILLAERVAGLPVGTFYLMLVSAMSQAQDYNTLAIVQGLLLHMLAGTALGLVISAPFAVSKKAYISLGRFAPAYGLAAGVLVWAALFLPVTYGTMMPLLQSLDGQSVISQRVPIGTLFSIAVSDMLAMMDRIIYTALAFNMLFGLVTLMLTRAFAEAIIGR
;
A
#
# COMPACT_ATOMS: atom_id res chain seq x y z
N MET A 1 -9.80 -23.53 -42.35
CA MET A 1 -8.64 -22.65 -42.05
C MET A 1 -9.03 -21.26 -41.53
N VAL A 2 -10.04 -20.59 -42.10
CA VAL A 2 -10.45 -19.22 -41.71
C VAL A 2 -10.89 -19.08 -40.23
N ALA A 3 -11.63 -20.05 -39.69
CA ALA A 3 -12.10 -19.99 -38.29
C ALA A 3 -11.00 -20.15 -37.22
N ALA A 4 -9.85 -20.74 -37.57
CA ALA A 4 -8.72 -20.91 -36.64
C ALA A 4 -7.86 -19.62 -36.55
N GLN A 5 -7.77 -18.88 -37.66
CA GLN A 5 -7.03 -17.62 -37.73
C GLN A 5 -7.75 -16.50 -36.96
N ASP A 6 -9.08 -16.50 -36.94
CA ASP A 6 -9.91 -15.56 -36.19
C ASP A 6 -9.78 -15.76 -34.66
N LYS A 7 -9.87 -17.01 -34.19
CA LYS A 7 -9.67 -17.33 -32.75
C LYS A 7 -8.31 -16.89 -32.21
N ASN A 8 -7.24 -17.13 -32.97
CA ASN A 8 -5.89 -16.75 -32.54
C ASN A 8 -5.72 -15.23 -32.43
N THR A 9 -6.43 -14.46 -33.26
CA THR A 9 -6.40 -13.00 -33.26
C THR A 9 -7.17 -12.42 -32.07
N VAL A 10 -8.32 -12.99 -31.72
CA VAL A 10 -9.10 -12.56 -30.55
C VAL A 10 -8.34 -12.84 -29.25
N VAL A 11 -7.70 -14.01 -29.14
CA VAL A 11 -6.92 -14.40 -27.96
C VAL A 11 -5.69 -13.50 -27.77
N SER A 12 -4.97 -13.15 -28.84
CA SER A 12 -3.80 -12.27 -28.75
C SER A 12 -4.18 -10.84 -28.36
N LEU A 13 -5.28 -10.30 -28.89
CA LEU A 13 -5.81 -8.98 -28.52
C LEU A 13 -6.26 -8.94 -27.04
N GLN A 14 -6.96 -9.97 -26.57
CA GLN A 14 -7.37 -10.06 -25.17
C GLN A 14 -6.16 -10.16 -24.23
N LYS A 15 -5.13 -10.93 -24.61
CA LYS A 15 -3.87 -11.04 -23.85
C LYS A 15 -3.14 -9.70 -23.76
N ASN A 16 -3.01 -8.97 -24.88
CA ASN A 16 -2.34 -7.66 -24.91
C ASN A 16 -3.08 -6.63 -24.05
N ARG A 17 -4.42 -6.62 -24.11
CA ARG A 17 -5.25 -5.78 -23.25
C ARG A 17 -5.06 -6.13 -21.77
N GLY A 18 -5.09 -7.41 -21.42
CA GLY A 18 -4.90 -7.86 -20.04
C GLY A 18 -3.54 -7.42 -19.48
N LEU A 19 -2.48 -7.54 -20.29
CA LEU A 19 -1.14 -7.07 -19.93
C LEU A 19 -1.09 -5.55 -19.73
N ALA A 20 -1.75 -4.78 -20.60
CA ALA A 20 -1.85 -3.33 -20.45
C ALA A 20 -2.55 -2.92 -19.15
N VAL A 21 -3.67 -3.57 -18.80
CA VAL A 21 -4.39 -3.29 -17.55
C VAL A 21 -3.55 -3.68 -16.33
N ALA A 22 -2.87 -4.82 -16.37
CA ALA A 22 -1.99 -5.25 -15.28
C ALA A 22 -0.81 -4.28 -15.09
N GLY A 23 -0.16 -3.86 -16.19
CA GLY A 23 0.92 -2.86 -16.15
C GLY A 23 0.45 -1.52 -15.59
N ALA A 24 -0.73 -1.06 -16.03
CA ALA A 24 -1.38 0.12 -15.47
C ALA A 24 -1.67 -0.03 -13.97
N GLY A 25 -2.13 -1.21 -13.54
CA GLY A 25 -2.35 -1.57 -12.15
C GLY A 25 -1.10 -1.48 -11.29
N ALA A 26 0.00 -2.08 -11.74
CA ALA A 26 1.29 -2.02 -11.05
C ALA A 26 1.79 -0.58 -10.90
N ALA A 27 1.79 0.20 -11.98
CA ALA A 27 2.22 1.60 -11.96
C ALA A 27 1.34 2.44 -11.01
N SER A 28 0.03 2.21 -11.03
CA SER A 28 -0.93 2.91 -10.17
C SER A 28 -0.82 2.52 -8.70
N GLY A 29 -0.48 1.27 -8.42
CA GLY A 29 -0.17 0.79 -7.07
C GLY A 29 1.10 1.46 -6.53
N LEU A 30 2.15 1.56 -7.35
CA LEU A 30 3.38 2.26 -7.01
C LEU A 30 3.13 3.75 -6.73
N ILE A 31 2.45 4.45 -7.63
CA ILE A 31 2.12 5.88 -7.46
C ILE A 31 1.22 6.10 -6.25
N GLY A 32 0.19 5.25 -6.07
CA GLY A 32 -0.68 5.28 -4.91
C GLY A 32 0.10 5.11 -3.61
N SER A 33 1.02 4.14 -3.56
CA SER A 33 1.86 3.91 -2.38
C SER A 33 2.77 5.11 -2.07
N LEU A 34 3.35 5.76 -3.09
CA LEU A 34 4.14 6.98 -2.92
C LEU A 34 3.30 8.14 -2.38
N ALA A 35 2.08 8.32 -2.89
CA ALA A 35 1.16 9.35 -2.42
C ALA A 35 0.78 9.14 -0.95
N ILE A 36 0.43 7.90 -0.58
CA ILE A 36 0.15 7.55 0.82
C ILE A 36 1.39 7.70 1.68
N SER A 37 2.57 7.36 1.16
CA SER A 37 3.84 7.53 1.87
C SER A 37 4.09 8.98 2.27
N ALA A 38 3.82 9.94 1.38
CA ALA A 38 3.92 11.37 1.70
C ALA A 38 2.92 11.78 2.80
N LEU A 39 1.68 11.26 2.75
CA LEU A 39 0.67 11.52 3.77
C LEU A 39 1.03 10.91 5.13
N ILE A 40 1.63 9.72 5.16
CA ILE A 40 2.11 9.08 6.39
C ILE A 40 3.20 9.95 7.02
N LEU A 41 4.22 10.35 6.24
CA LEU A 41 5.31 11.19 6.77
C LEU A 41 4.79 12.53 7.30
N LEU A 42 3.80 13.12 6.63
CA LEU A 42 3.14 14.34 7.10
C LEU A 42 2.34 14.08 8.40
N ALA A 43 1.58 12.97 8.46
CA ALA A 43 0.79 12.61 9.63
C ALA A 43 1.68 12.36 10.85
N GLU A 44 2.83 11.70 10.67
CA GLU A 44 3.85 11.52 11.71
C GLU A 44 4.36 12.86 12.20
N ARG A 45 4.70 13.77 11.28
CA ARG A 45 5.19 15.10 11.65
C ARG A 45 4.16 15.90 12.45
N VAL A 46 2.89 15.84 12.05
CA VAL A 46 1.77 16.51 12.74
C VAL A 46 1.46 15.86 14.09
N ALA A 47 1.66 14.54 14.21
CA ALA A 47 1.49 13.79 15.45
C ALA A 47 2.69 13.91 16.41
N GLY A 48 3.74 14.64 16.05
CA GLY A 48 4.95 14.76 16.87
C GLY A 48 5.82 13.50 16.89
N LEU A 49 5.61 12.58 15.95
CA LEU A 49 6.39 11.36 15.79
C LEU A 49 7.69 11.64 15.02
N PRO A 50 8.78 10.88 15.28
CA PRO A 50 9.94 10.85 14.40
C PRO A 50 9.50 10.51 12.96
N VAL A 51 9.97 11.30 12.00
CA VAL A 51 9.60 11.11 10.58
C VAL A 51 10.20 9.80 10.08
N GLY A 52 9.36 8.89 9.59
CA GLY A 52 9.71 7.54 9.17
C GLY A 52 9.47 6.46 10.22
N THR A 53 8.80 6.77 11.34
CA THR A 53 8.46 5.79 12.40
C THR A 53 7.70 4.59 11.85
N PHE A 54 6.71 4.80 10.99
CA PHE A 54 5.93 3.76 10.34
C PHE A 54 6.81 2.78 9.55
N TYR A 55 7.74 3.29 8.75
CA TYR A 55 8.64 2.44 7.95
C TYR A 55 9.62 1.67 8.80
N LEU A 56 10.12 2.31 9.86
CA LEU A 56 10.99 1.66 10.82
C LEU A 56 10.25 0.51 11.53
N MET A 57 9.04 0.77 12.02
CA MET A 57 8.20 -0.24 12.67
C MET A 57 7.84 -1.37 11.71
N LEU A 58 7.54 -1.06 10.45
CA LEU A 58 7.26 -2.06 9.41
C LEU A 58 8.44 -3.01 9.20
N VAL A 59 9.67 -2.50 9.14
CA VAL A 59 10.86 -3.35 9.01
C VAL A 59 11.08 -4.16 10.28
N SER A 60 10.98 -3.55 11.47
CA SER A 60 11.11 -4.27 12.74
C SER A 60 10.08 -5.39 12.88
N ALA A 61 8.86 -5.20 12.35
CA ALA A 61 7.81 -6.22 12.30
C ALA A 61 8.25 -7.46 11.49
N MET A 62 8.94 -7.23 10.40
CA MET A 62 9.28 -8.24 9.40
C MET A 62 10.60 -8.93 9.69
N SER A 63 11.60 -8.18 10.12
CA SER A 63 12.94 -8.69 10.42
C SER A 63 13.06 -9.25 11.83
N GLN A 64 12.14 -8.90 12.74
CA GLN A 64 12.27 -9.12 14.19
C GLN A 64 13.58 -8.52 14.77
N ALA A 65 14.27 -7.67 14.00
CA ALA A 65 15.52 -7.04 14.36
C ALA A 65 15.27 -5.59 14.75
N GLN A 66 15.91 -5.15 15.84
CA GLN A 66 15.73 -3.84 16.46
C GLN A 66 16.82 -2.86 16.01
N ASP A 67 17.04 -2.76 14.70
CA ASP A 67 18.07 -1.89 14.11
C ASP A 67 17.49 -0.52 13.74
N TYR A 68 17.52 0.38 14.71
CA TYR A 68 16.98 1.74 14.59
C TYR A 68 17.95 2.68 13.86
N ASN A 69 18.08 2.53 12.55
CA ASN A 69 18.91 3.39 11.71
C ASN A 69 18.15 3.93 10.48
N THR A 70 18.72 4.92 9.80
CA THR A 70 18.12 5.53 8.60
C THR A 70 17.95 4.53 7.44
N LEU A 71 18.80 3.50 7.36
CA LEU A 71 18.67 2.46 6.32
C LEU A 71 17.40 1.64 6.51
N ALA A 72 16.98 1.36 7.75
CA ALA A 72 15.73 0.68 8.05
C ALA A 72 14.51 1.48 7.57
N ILE A 73 14.55 2.82 7.66
CA ILE A 73 13.48 3.69 7.13
C ILE A 73 13.39 3.55 5.60
N VAL A 74 14.53 3.57 4.90
CA VAL A 74 14.58 3.40 3.44
C VAL A 74 14.07 2.01 3.04
N GLN A 75 14.49 0.97 3.76
CA GLN A 75 14.02 -0.41 3.53
C GLN A 75 12.51 -0.52 3.73
N GLY A 76 11.96 0.08 4.79
CA GLY A 76 10.53 0.08 5.05
C GLY A 76 9.73 0.83 3.98
N LEU A 77 10.26 1.95 3.48
CA LEU A 77 9.66 2.66 2.35
C LEU A 77 9.65 1.80 1.09
N LEU A 78 10.76 1.15 0.76
CA LEU A 78 10.84 0.23 -0.38
C LEU A 78 9.87 -0.95 -0.25
N LEU A 79 9.76 -1.53 0.95
CA LEU A 79 8.80 -2.60 1.22
C LEU A 79 7.36 -2.13 1.05
N HIS A 80 7.05 -0.92 1.53
CA HIS A 80 5.73 -0.29 1.34
C HIS A 80 5.42 -0.08 -0.15
N MET A 81 6.39 0.39 -0.94
CA MET A 81 6.24 0.57 -2.38
C MET A 81 6.06 -0.75 -3.14
N LEU A 82 6.80 -1.79 -2.76
CA LEU A 82 6.65 -3.14 -3.31
C LEU A 82 5.27 -3.72 -3.00
N ALA A 83 4.82 -3.60 -1.75
CA ALA A 83 3.49 -4.02 -1.33
C ALA A 83 2.39 -3.27 -2.10
N GLY A 84 2.52 -1.95 -2.23
CA GLY A 84 1.60 -1.13 -3.01
C GLY A 84 1.54 -1.53 -4.49
N THR A 85 2.69 -1.83 -5.10
CA THR A 85 2.78 -2.32 -6.48
C THR A 85 2.06 -3.67 -6.64
N ALA A 86 2.31 -4.62 -5.73
CA ALA A 86 1.67 -5.92 -5.71
C ALA A 86 0.15 -5.80 -5.52
N LEU A 87 -0.31 -4.93 -4.61
CA LEU A 87 -1.72 -4.66 -4.41
C LEU A 87 -2.37 -4.00 -5.64
N GLY A 88 -1.66 -3.12 -6.35
CA GLY A 88 -2.13 -2.57 -7.62
C GLY A 88 -2.41 -3.65 -8.67
N LEU A 89 -1.56 -4.69 -8.75
CA LEU A 89 -1.81 -5.86 -9.59
C LEU A 89 -3.06 -6.63 -9.14
N VAL A 90 -3.21 -6.88 -7.84
CA VAL A 90 -4.36 -7.60 -7.28
C VAL A 90 -5.67 -6.84 -7.55
N ILE A 91 -5.69 -5.53 -7.30
CA ILE A 91 -6.87 -4.68 -7.51
C ILE A 91 -7.27 -4.62 -8.98
N SER A 92 -6.29 -4.61 -9.89
CA SER A 92 -6.50 -4.54 -11.34
C SER A 92 -6.81 -5.91 -11.99
N ALA A 93 -6.54 -7.02 -11.32
CA ALA A 93 -6.67 -8.37 -11.88
C ALA A 93 -8.07 -8.67 -12.47
N PRO A 94 -9.21 -8.34 -11.81
CA PRO A 94 -10.53 -8.58 -12.38
C PRO A 94 -10.77 -7.85 -13.70
N PHE A 95 -10.17 -6.66 -13.85
CA PHE A 95 -10.26 -5.79 -15.02
C PHE A 95 -9.37 -6.28 -16.17
N ALA A 96 -8.23 -6.91 -15.83
CA ALA A 96 -7.31 -7.52 -16.79
C ALA A 96 -7.87 -8.80 -17.40
N VAL A 97 -8.56 -9.62 -16.60
CA VAL A 97 -9.07 -10.93 -17.02
C VAL A 97 -10.43 -10.82 -17.75
N SER A 98 -11.28 -9.89 -17.35
CA SER A 98 -12.67 -9.82 -17.84
C SER A 98 -13.04 -8.46 -18.43
N LYS A 99 -13.28 -8.42 -19.75
CA LYS A 99 -13.83 -7.23 -20.43
C LYS A 99 -15.21 -6.83 -19.87
N LYS A 100 -16.02 -7.80 -19.46
CA LYS A 100 -17.33 -7.55 -18.83
C LYS A 100 -17.16 -6.89 -17.47
N ALA A 101 -16.22 -7.37 -16.64
CA ALA A 101 -15.90 -6.75 -15.36
C ALA A 101 -15.38 -5.32 -15.57
N TYR A 102 -14.53 -5.11 -16.58
CA TYR A 102 -14.02 -3.78 -16.92
C TYR A 102 -15.14 -2.77 -17.20
N ILE A 103 -16.15 -3.15 -17.99
CA ILE A 103 -17.27 -2.26 -18.33
C ILE A 103 -18.22 -2.09 -17.13
N SER A 104 -18.62 -3.20 -16.51
CA SER A 104 -19.64 -3.20 -15.46
C SER A 104 -19.15 -2.58 -14.15
N LEU A 105 -17.96 -2.97 -13.67
CA LEU A 105 -17.37 -2.41 -12.46
C LEU A 105 -16.77 -1.03 -12.71
N GLY A 106 -16.41 -0.70 -13.96
CA GLY A 106 -15.93 0.61 -14.35
C GLY A 106 -16.91 1.73 -13.97
N ARG A 107 -18.22 1.53 -14.14
CA ARG A 107 -19.23 2.51 -13.73
C ARG A 107 -19.16 2.85 -12.22
N PHE A 108 -18.74 1.91 -11.40
CA PHE A 108 -18.62 2.04 -9.95
C PHE A 108 -17.16 2.05 -9.50
N ALA A 109 -16.23 2.47 -10.38
CA ALA A 109 -14.80 2.49 -10.07
C ALA A 109 -14.47 3.20 -8.74
N PRO A 110 -14.99 4.40 -8.41
CA PRO A 110 -14.68 5.00 -7.11
C PRO A 110 -15.08 4.11 -5.93
N ALA A 111 -16.29 3.54 -5.97
CA ALA A 111 -16.79 2.67 -4.90
C ALA A 111 -15.98 1.37 -4.81
N TYR A 112 -15.61 0.76 -5.94
CA TYR A 112 -14.76 -0.43 -5.98
C TYR A 112 -13.37 -0.15 -5.41
N GLY A 113 -12.76 0.99 -5.75
CA GLY A 113 -11.46 1.41 -5.23
C GLY A 113 -11.50 1.61 -3.71
N LEU A 114 -12.52 2.30 -3.20
CA LEU A 114 -12.72 2.46 -1.76
C LEU A 114 -12.90 1.11 -1.06
N ALA A 115 -13.76 0.23 -1.60
CA ALA A 115 -13.99 -1.10 -1.05
C ALA A 115 -12.72 -1.96 -1.07
N ALA A 116 -11.93 -1.92 -2.14
CA ALA A 116 -10.64 -2.57 -2.21
C ALA A 116 -9.69 -2.06 -1.13
N GLY A 117 -9.69 -0.75 -0.87
CA GLY A 117 -8.95 -0.15 0.24
C GLY A 117 -9.39 -0.67 1.62
N VAL A 118 -10.70 -0.75 1.87
CA VAL A 118 -11.22 -1.36 3.11
C VAL A 118 -10.76 -2.81 3.24
N LEU A 119 -10.77 -3.58 2.15
CA LEU A 119 -10.29 -4.96 2.16
C LEU A 119 -8.79 -5.06 2.45
N VAL A 120 -7.95 -4.18 1.88
CA VAL A 120 -6.52 -4.12 2.20
C VAL A 120 -6.30 -3.80 3.68
N TRP A 121 -7.05 -2.82 4.21
CA TRP A 121 -6.99 -2.49 5.62
C TRP A 121 -7.38 -3.69 6.51
N ALA A 122 -8.51 -4.33 6.23
CA ALA A 122 -9.01 -5.44 7.03
C ALA A 122 -8.13 -6.70 6.91
N ALA A 123 -7.61 -7.01 5.73
CA ALA A 123 -6.91 -8.25 5.44
C ALA A 123 -5.39 -8.19 5.64
N LEU A 124 -4.77 -7.01 5.58
CA LEU A 124 -3.33 -6.84 5.76
C LEU A 124 -2.99 -5.95 6.94
N PHE A 125 -3.56 -4.75 6.99
CA PHE A 125 -3.20 -3.80 8.04
C PHE A 125 -3.61 -4.29 9.44
N LEU A 126 -4.85 -4.76 9.63
CA LEU A 126 -5.30 -5.26 10.93
C LEU A 126 -4.50 -6.49 11.42
N PRO A 127 -4.29 -7.55 10.60
CA PRO A 127 -3.51 -8.70 11.04
C PRO A 127 -2.07 -8.36 11.40
N VAL A 128 -1.41 -7.48 10.64
CA VAL A 128 -0.04 -7.04 10.97
C VAL A 128 -0.04 -6.21 12.25
N THR A 129 -1.04 -5.34 12.44
CA THR A 129 -1.11 -4.45 13.60
C THR A 129 -1.38 -5.21 14.89
N TYR A 130 -2.41 -6.05 14.93
CA TYR A 130 -2.77 -6.85 16.10
C TYR A 130 -1.87 -8.07 16.31
N GLY A 131 -1.42 -8.72 15.23
CA GLY A 131 -0.65 -9.95 15.27
C GLY A 131 0.86 -9.74 15.47
N THR A 132 1.40 -8.60 15.03
CA THR A 132 2.85 -8.35 15.07
C THR A 132 3.18 -7.06 15.82
N MET A 133 2.57 -5.93 15.46
CA MET A 133 3.00 -4.64 16.01
C MET A 133 2.64 -4.42 17.47
N MET A 134 1.41 -4.72 17.87
CA MET A 134 1.00 -4.62 19.27
C MET A 134 1.81 -5.54 20.19
N PRO A 135 1.97 -6.84 19.89
CA PRO A 135 2.82 -7.72 20.68
C PRO A 135 4.26 -7.24 20.76
N LEU A 136 4.82 -6.74 19.65
CA LEU A 136 6.18 -6.19 19.65
C LEU A 136 6.29 -5.00 20.61
N LEU A 137 5.39 -4.03 20.53
CA LEU A 137 5.40 -2.86 21.41
C LEU A 137 5.17 -3.23 22.88
N GLN A 138 4.30 -4.18 23.17
CA GLN A 138 4.05 -4.66 24.53
C GLN A 138 5.22 -5.47 25.11
N SER A 139 6.05 -6.08 24.26
CA SER A 139 7.26 -6.79 24.69
C SER A 139 8.40 -5.84 25.08
N LEU A 140 8.33 -4.59 24.64
CA LEU A 140 9.29 -3.56 25.03
C LEU A 140 8.88 -3.02 26.40
N ASP A 141 9.86 -2.82 27.29
CA ASP A 141 9.61 -2.27 28.63
C ASP A 141 8.87 -0.92 28.52
N GLY A 142 7.95 -0.60 29.44
CA GLY A 142 7.13 0.62 29.37
C GLY A 142 7.94 1.93 29.42
N GLN A 143 9.21 1.84 29.81
CA GLN A 143 10.20 2.93 29.82
C GLN A 143 11.11 2.94 28.58
N SER A 144 10.93 1.98 27.66
CA SER A 144 11.69 1.91 26.42
C SER A 144 11.31 3.05 25.49
N VAL A 145 12.33 3.56 24.81
CA VAL A 145 12.21 4.71 23.93
C VAL A 145 12.68 4.33 22.55
N ILE A 146 11.78 4.44 21.57
CA ILE A 146 12.14 4.30 20.16
C ILE A 146 12.85 5.59 19.76
N SER A 147 14.15 5.47 19.50
CA SER A 147 15.03 6.59 19.20
C SER A 147 15.58 6.49 17.79
N GLN A 148 15.36 7.52 16.99
CA GLN A 148 15.98 7.60 15.67
C GLN A 148 17.41 8.09 15.82
N ARG A 149 18.37 7.21 15.54
CA ARG A 149 19.80 7.52 15.59
C ARG A 149 20.32 7.89 14.21
N VAL A 150 21.08 8.98 14.16
CA VAL A 150 21.91 9.38 13.02
C VAL A 150 23.37 9.44 13.46
N PRO A 151 24.35 9.50 12.54
CA PRO A 151 25.77 9.49 12.90
C PRO A 151 26.21 10.60 13.88
N ILE A 152 25.43 11.69 13.99
CA ILE A 152 25.67 12.84 14.87
C ILE A 152 24.87 12.83 16.19
N GLY A 153 24.09 11.78 16.48
CA GLY A 153 23.33 11.64 17.73
C GLY A 153 21.89 11.14 17.55
N THR A 154 21.06 11.27 18.60
CA THR A 154 19.62 10.96 18.56
C THR A 154 18.85 12.19 18.10
N LEU A 155 18.13 12.12 16.97
CA LEU A 155 17.35 13.25 16.45
C LEU A 155 16.01 13.42 17.17
N PHE A 156 15.37 12.32 17.51
CA PHE A 156 14.03 12.30 18.05
C PHE A 156 13.79 10.97 18.76
N SER A 157 12.97 10.99 19.82
CA SER A 157 12.74 9.84 20.67
C SER A 157 11.30 9.85 21.19
N ILE A 158 10.61 8.71 21.14
CA ILE A 158 9.24 8.58 21.67
C ILE A 158 9.13 7.39 22.63
N ALA A 159 8.39 7.57 23.72
CA ALA A 159 8.10 6.50 24.66
C ALA A 159 7.12 5.51 24.04
N VAL A 160 7.34 4.22 24.25
CA VAL A 160 6.47 3.16 23.75
C VAL A 160 5.05 3.27 24.31
N SER A 161 4.89 3.76 25.54
CA SER A 161 3.60 4.02 26.19
C SER A 161 2.75 5.03 25.42
N ASP A 162 3.35 6.13 24.92
CA ASP A 162 2.65 7.13 24.12
C ASP A 162 2.23 6.54 22.76
N MET A 163 3.05 5.69 22.18
CA MET A 163 2.76 5.01 20.92
C MET A 163 1.58 4.03 21.05
N LEU A 164 1.53 3.28 22.16
CA LEU A 164 0.40 2.41 22.49
C LEU A 164 -0.88 3.21 22.74
N ALA A 165 -0.81 4.35 23.42
CA ALA A 165 -1.96 5.22 23.66
C ALA A 165 -2.54 5.82 22.37
N MET A 166 -1.73 5.96 21.31
CA MET A 166 -2.18 6.45 20.00
C MET A 166 -2.67 5.35 19.05
N MET A 167 -2.60 4.08 19.44
CA MET A 167 -2.85 2.93 18.55
C MET A 167 -4.25 2.96 17.92
N ASP A 168 -5.29 3.24 18.70
CA ASP A 168 -6.67 3.32 18.18
C ASP A 168 -6.80 4.38 17.08
N ARG A 169 -6.20 5.56 17.31
CA ARG A 169 -6.19 6.65 16.33
C ARG A 169 -5.43 6.24 15.06
N ILE A 170 -4.31 5.53 15.19
CA ILE A 170 -3.54 5.00 14.05
C ILE A 170 -4.41 4.03 13.25
N ILE A 171 -5.13 3.13 13.91
CA ILE A 171 -5.97 2.11 13.25
C ILE A 171 -7.10 2.77 12.43
N TYR A 172 -7.80 3.74 12.99
CA TYR A 172 -8.87 4.46 12.29
C TYR A 172 -8.33 5.35 11.17
N THR A 173 -7.18 6.01 11.37
CA THR A 173 -6.56 6.84 10.33
C THR A 173 -6.03 5.98 9.18
N ALA A 174 -5.50 4.80 9.49
CA ALA A 174 -5.03 3.84 8.48
C ALA A 174 -6.18 3.36 7.58
N LEU A 175 -7.40 3.21 8.09
CA LEU A 175 -8.56 2.90 7.26
C LEU A 175 -8.75 3.96 6.15
N ALA A 176 -8.70 5.24 6.50
CA ALA A 176 -8.82 6.34 5.54
C ALA A 176 -7.70 6.32 4.49
N PHE A 177 -6.45 6.08 4.91
CA PHE A 177 -5.31 5.97 3.99
C PHE A 177 -5.43 4.79 3.04
N ASN A 178 -5.89 3.63 3.52
CA ASN A 178 -6.09 2.46 2.67
C ASN A 178 -7.26 2.65 1.70
N MET A 179 -8.36 3.28 2.13
CA MET A 179 -9.46 3.68 1.24
C MET A 179 -8.96 4.61 0.14
N LEU A 180 -8.17 5.63 0.50
CA LEU A 180 -7.57 6.56 -0.46
C LEU A 180 -6.60 5.84 -1.41
N PHE A 181 -5.78 4.92 -0.91
CA PHE A 181 -4.91 4.08 -1.72
C PHE A 181 -5.70 3.34 -2.80
N GLY A 182 -6.72 2.57 -2.39
CA GLY A 182 -7.54 1.80 -3.33
C GLY A 182 -8.27 2.67 -4.36
N LEU A 183 -8.78 3.84 -3.93
CA LEU A 183 -9.39 4.83 -4.81
C LEU A 183 -8.40 5.34 -5.86
N VAL A 184 -7.25 5.87 -5.43
CA VAL A 184 -6.22 6.43 -6.32
C VAL A 184 -5.70 5.37 -7.28
N THR A 185 -5.37 4.18 -6.76
CA THR A 185 -4.85 3.08 -7.57
C THR A 185 -5.83 2.68 -8.65
N LEU A 186 -7.13 2.53 -8.35
CA LEU A 186 -8.08 2.14 -9.38
C LEU A 186 -8.36 3.26 -10.39
N MET A 187 -8.45 4.51 -9.94
CA MET A 187 -8.63 5.66 -10.84
C MET A 187 -7.49 5.78 -11.85
N LEU A 188 -6.25 5.70 -11.37
CA LEU A 188 -5.06 5.75 -12.22
C LEU A 188 -4.96 4.53 -13.13
N THR A 189 -5.31 3.33 -12.63
CA THR A 189 -5.28 2.10 -13.45
C THR A 189 -6.17 2.26 -14.66
N ARG A 190 -7.36 2.84 -14.48
CA ARG A 190 -8.29 3.10 -15.58
C ARG A 190 -7.78 4.18 -16.51
N ALA A 191 -7.30 5.31 -15.99
CA ALA A 191 -6.76 6.38 -16.80
C ALA A 191 -5.61 5.89 -17.71
N PHE A 192 -4.68 5.11 -17.16
CA PHE A 192 -3.57 4.55 -17.92
C PHE A 192 -4.01 3.44 -18.88
N ALA A 193 -4.90 2.55 -18.46
CA ALA A 193 -5.40 1.50 -19.34
C ALA A 193 -6.16 2.08 -20.55
N GLU A 194 -6.98 3.11 -20.34
CA GLU A 194 -7.71 3.81 -21.42
C GLU A 194 -6.74 4.53 -22.37
N ALA A 195 -5.67 5.12 -21.85
CA ALA A 195 -4.62 5.73 -22.67
C ALA A 195 -3.85 4.71 -23.53
N ILE A 196 -3.61 3.50 -23.01
CA ILE A 196 -2.84 2.45 -23.72
C ILE A 196 -3.70 1.70 -24.74
N ILE A 197 -4.94 1.34 -24.38
CA ILE A 197 -5.81 0.49 -25.20
C ILE A 197 -6.45 1.28 -26.35
N GLY A 198 -6.52 2.61 -26.23
CA GLY A 198 -7.32 3.45 -27.14
C GLY A 198 -8.81 3.35 -26.84
N ARG A 199 -9.57 4.41 -27.15
CA ARG A 199 -11.03 4.44 -26.98
C ARG A 199 -11.72 3.44 -27.90
#